data_AF-A0AAX1D131-F1
#
_entry.id   AF-A0AAX1D131-F1
#
_cell.length_a   1.000
_cell.length_b   1.000
_cell.length_c   1.000
_cell.angle_alpha   90.00
_cell.angle_beta   90.00
_cell.angle_gamma   90.00
#
_symmetry.space_group_name_H-M   'P 1'
#
loop_
_entity.id
_entity.type
_entity.pdbx_description
1 polymer ?
#
loop_
_entity_poly.entity_id
_entity_poly.type
_entity_poly.pdbx_seq_one_letter_code
_entity_poly.pdbx_strand_id
1 'polypeptide(L)'
;MSKIENTWRLAPVAAAQHELAEVRAALGFLPQGYTAMAGLERLADLLAAAEPSPTSPAVSTEQDAPITVTVDHDPRGVSVGVWQGSHCIYSGAHPIPTSAGDVRPVLPPLNDDLADILGRPNFWCADLAELLRADGREIKRKSEHEQAAVIHFLLGHYLQHGSDWRETAGSALDAIAAHRKRDA
;
A
#
# COMPACT_ATOMS: atom_id res chain seq x y z
N MET A 1 -11.47 24.26 -15.87
CA MET A 1 -11.67 23.26 -14.81
C MET A 1 -12.79 22.33 -15.25
N SER A 2 -12.47 21.09 -15.61
CA SER A 2 -13.47 20.11 -16.07
C SER A 2 -14.24 19.57 -14.88
N LYS A 3 -15.57 19.72 -14.90
CA LYS A 3 -16.47 19.14 -13.91
C LYS A 3 -16.55 17.63 -14.18
N ILE A 4 -16.10 16.81 -13.24
CA ILE A 4 -16.29 15.36 -13.30
C ILE A 4 -17.67 15.08 -12.72
N GLU A 5 -18.61 14.63 -13.54
CA GLU A 5 -19.94 14.18 -13.11
C GLU A 5 -19.96 12.65 -13.12
N ASN A 6 -20.18 12.04 -11.96
CA ASN A 6 -20.35 10.59 -11.83
C ASN A 6 -21.83 10.29 -11.60
N THR A 7 -22.44 9.52 -12.49
CA THR A 7 -23.83 9.07 -12.36
C THR A 7 -23.85 7.65 -11.78
N TRP A 8 -24.50 7.48 -10.64
CA TRP A 8 -24.69 6.18 -10.00
C TRP A 8 -26.17 5.84 -9.96
N ARG A 9 -26.51 4.57 -10.21
CA ARG A 9 -27.86 4.03 -10.01
C ARG A 9 -27.82 3.06 -8.85
N LEU A 10 -28.72 3.20 -7.89
CA LEU A 10 -28.83 2.26 -6.78
C LEU A 10 -29.40 0.94 -7.29
N ALA A 11 -28.70 -0.16 -7.01
CA ALA A 11 -29.23 -1.49 -7.21
C ALA A 11 -30.24 -1.82 -6.10
N PRO A 12 -31.29 -2.62 -6.38
CA PRO A 12 -32.23 -3.06 -5.35
C PRO A 12 -31.49 -3.88 -4.28
N VAL A 13 -31.79 -3.62 -3.00
CA VAL A 13 -31.16 -4.28 -1.83
C VAL A 13 -31.19 -5.82 -1.92
N ALA A 14 -32.23 -6.39 -2.55
CA ALA A 14 -32.34 -7.83 -2.78
C ALA A 14 -31.18 -8.44 -3.59
N ALA A 15 -30.59 -7.69 -4.52
CA ALA A 15 -29.42 -8.14 -5.30
C ALA A 15 -28.15 -8.17 -4.43
N ALA A 16 -27.96 -7.17 -3.56
CA ALA A 16 -26.82 -7.11 -2.65
C ALA A 16 -26.88 -8.16 -1.54
N GLN A 17 -28.09 -8.54 -1.09
CA GLN A 17 -28.27 -9.59 -0.07
C GLN A 17 -27.88 -10.99 -0.59
N HIS A 18 -28.06 -11.27 -1.89
CA HIS A 18 -27.67 -12.54 -2.49
C HIS A 18 -26.14 -12.70 -2.53
N GLU A 19 -25.43 -11.64 -2.94
CA GLU A 19 -23.96 -11.63 -2.93
C GLU A 19 -23.38 -11.73 -1.51
N LEU A 20 -24.00 -11.05 -0.53
CA LEU A 20 -23.56 -11.15 0.86
C LEU A 20 -23.76 -12.58 1.44
N ALA A 21 -24.83 -13.27 1.03
CA ALA A 21 -25.10 -14.65 1.43
C ALA A 21 -24.09 -15.62 0.82
N GLU A 22 -23.71 -15.43 -0.45
CA GLU A 22 -22.67 -16.22 -1.12
C GLU A 22 -21.30 -16.03 -0.45
N VAL A 23 -20.93 -14.78 -0.13
CA VAL A 23 -19.68 -14.48 0.58
C VAL A 23 -19.67 -15.11 1.97
N ARG A 24 -20.80 -15.07 2.70
CA ARG A 24 -20.93 -15.70 4.03
C ARG A 24 -20.82 -17.23 3.94
N ALA A 25 -21.40 -17.84 2.91
CA ALA A 25 -21.31 -19.28 2.66
C ALA A 25 -19.87 -19.72 2.30
N ALA A 26 -19.18 -18.94 1.46
CA ALA A 26 -17.79 -19.21 1.07
C ALA A 26 -16.83 -19.15 2.27
N LEU A 27 -17.04 -18.20 3.20
CA LEU A 27 -16.24 -18.07 4.41
C LEU A 27 -16.50 -19.19 5.42
N GLY A 28 -17.71 -19.76 5.47
CA GLY A 28 -18.06 -20.86 6.36
C GLY A 28 -17.44 -22.22 6.01
N PHE A 29 -16.86 -22.36 4.80
CA PHE A 29 -16.28 -23.62 4.31
C PHE A 29 -14.74 -23.69 4.45
N LEU A 30 -14.10 -22.64 4.97
CA LEU A 30 -12.65 -22.60 5.15
C LEU A 30 -12.21 -23.51 6.32
N PRO A 31 -11.15 -24.33 6.14
CA PRO A 31 -10.59 -25.14 7.24
C PRO A 31 -10.15 -24.24 8.40
N GLN A 32 -10.30 -24.70 9.65
CA GLN A 32 -9.98 -23.92 10.87
C GLN A 32 -8.55 -23.35 10.91
N GLY A 33 -7.61 -23.90 10.13
CA GLY A 33 -6.25 -23.37 9.99
C GLY A 33 -6.13 -22.11 9.12
N TYR A 34 -7.11 -21.79 8.26
CA TYR A 34 -7.10 -20.62 7.38
C TYR A 34 -7.70 -19.36 8.05
N THR A 35 -8.57 -19.52 9.06
CA THR A 35 -9.13 -18.40 9.84
C THR A 35 -8.13 -17.78 10.82
N ALA A 36 -7.03 -18.46 11.14
CA ALA A 36 -5.98 -17.99 12.05
C ALA A 36 -5.05 -16.89 11.45
N MET A 37 -5.31 -16.44 10.22
CA MET A 37 -4.67 -15.25 9.67
C MET A 37 -5.28 -14.00 10.31
N ALA A 38 -4.48 -13.24 11.05
CA ALA A 38 -4.91 -12.02 11.74
C ALA A 38 -5.65 -11.06 10.78
N GLY A 39 -6.98 -10.97 10.93
CA GLY A 39 -7.86 -10.14 10.10
C GLY A 39 -9.18 -10.81 9.71
N LEU A 40 -9.19 -12.12 9.50
CA LEU A 40 -10.40 -12.86 9.11
C LEU A 40 -11.37 -13.09 10.28
N GLU A 41 -10.85 -13.28 11.49
CA GLU A 41 -11.68 -13.47 12.70
C GLU A 41 -12.59 -12.25 12.96
N ARG A 42 -12.03 -11.04 12.82
CA ARG A 42 -12.77 -9.79 13.03
C ARG A 42 -13.84 -9.54 11.95
N LEU A 43 -13.60 -10.01 10.73
CA LEU A 43 -14.57 -9.91 9.63
C LEU A 43 -15.74 -10.89 9.85
N ALA A 44 -15.46 -12.10 10.32
CA ALA A 44 -16.49 -13.09 10.66
C ALA A 44 -17.39 -12.58 11.81
N ASP A 45 -16.81 -11.99 12.85
CA ASP A 45 -17.56 -11.40 13.98
C ASP A 45 -18.46 -10.24 13.54
N LEU A 46 -17.98 -9.35 12.66
CA LEU A 46 -18.76 -8.23 12.13
C LEU A 46 -19.92 -8.69 11.24
N LEU A 47 -19.72 -9.74 10.44
CA LEU A 47 -20.77 -10.36 9.62
C LEU A 47 -21.77 -11.16 10.46
N ALA A 48 -21.34 -11.74 11.58
CA ALA A 48 -22.23 -12.39 12.55
C ALA A 48 -23.12 -11.38 13.28
N ALA A 49 -22.58 -10.20 13.63
CA ALA A 49 -23.34 -9.12 14.26
C ALA A 49 -24.35 -8.44 13.31
N ALA A 50 -24.18 -8.60 11.99
CA ALA A 50 -25.10 -8.11 10.97
C ALA A 50 -26.23 -9.13 10.71
N GLU A 51 -27.09 -9.39 11.70
CA GLU A 51 -28.34 -10.10 11.44
C GLU A 51 -29.30 -9.20 10.63
N PRO A 52 -30.04 -9.76 9.65
CA PRO A 52 -30.99 -8.97 8.88
C PRO A 52 -32.18 -8.56 9.77
N SER A 53 -32.23 -7.29 10.15
CA SER A 53 -33.41 -6.71 10.80
C SER A 53 -34.68 -6.97 9.99
N PRO A 54 -35.82 -7.33 10.63
CA PRO A 54 -37.07 -7.53 9.93
C PRO A 54 -37.56 -6.19 9.34
N THR A 55 -37.82 -6.25 8.04
CA THR A 55 -38.38 -5.22 7.16
C THR A 55 -39.58 -4.46 7.75
N SER A 56 -39.49 -3.13 7.76
CA SER A 56 -40.67 -2.24 7.69
C SER A 56 -41.08 -2.02 6.23
N PRO A 57 -42.39 -1.90 5.92
CA PRO A 57 -42.88 -1.94 4.55
C PRO A 57 -42.53 -0.65 3.80
N ALA A 58 -42.25 -0.84 2.51
CA ALA A 58 -41.93 0.19 1.55
C ALA A 58 -43.08 1.21 1.40
N VAL A 59 -42.80 2.47 1.72
CA VAL A 59 -43.51 3.61 1.14
C VAL A 59 -42.62 4.13 0.02
N SER A 60 -43.05 3.87 -1.22
CA SER A 60 -42.50 4.48 -2.43
C SER A 60 -43.46 5.55 -2.90
N THR A 61 -43.08 6.83 -2.88
CA THR A 61 -43.54 7.86 -3.83
C THR A 61 -42.69 9.14 -3.78
N GLU A 62 -41.36 9.04 -3.73
CA GLU A 62 -40.47 10.19 -4.00
C GLU A 62 -39.08 9.81 -4.54
N GLN A 63 -38.84 8.52 -4.85
CA GLN A 63 -37.52 7.97 -5.12
C GLN A 63 -36.89 8.31 -6.50
N ASP A 64 -37.61 8.94 -7.44
CA ASP A 64 -37.13 9.12 -8.83
C ASP A 64 -36.44 10.48 -9.08
N ALA A 65 -36.37 11.35 -8.06
CA ALA A 65 -35.62 12.60 -8.16
C ALA A 65 -34.10 12.34 -8.00
N PRO A 66 -33.25 13.06 -8.75
CA PRO A 66 -31.81 12.83 -8.74
C PRO A 66 -31.21 13.15 -7.37
N ILE A 67 -30.30 12.30 -6.92
CA ILE A 67 -29.54 12.50 -5.68
C ILE A 67 -28.38 13.46 -5.97
N THR A 68 -28.31 14.56 -5.22
CA THR A 68 -27.22 15.53 -5.28
C THR A 68 -26.44 15.50 -3.97
N VAL A 69 -25.11 15.47 -4.06
CA VAL A 69 -24.23 15.52 -2.89
C VAL A 69 -23.47 16.84 -2.90
N THR A 70 -23.60 17.62 -1.83
CA THR A 70 -22.82 18.84 -1.58
C THR A 70 -21.72 18.54 -0.57
N VAL A 71 -20.53 19.07 -0.84
CA VAL A 71 -19.35 18.89 -0.01
C VAL A 71 -18.75 20.27 0.23
N ASP A 72 -18.88 20.76 1.46
CA ASP A 72 -18.41 22.08 1.88
C ASP A 72 -17.30 21.93 2.93
N HIS A 73 -16.30 22.79 2.83
CA HIS A 73 -15.21 22.83 3.81
C HIS A 73 -15.74 23.39 5.14
N ASP A 74 -15.62 22.63 6.22
CA ASP A 74 -16.03 23.03 7.57
C ASP A 74 -14.79 23.13 8.47
N PRO A 75 -14.67 24.11 9.38
CA PRO A 75 -13.57 24.14 10.34
C PRO A 75 -13.43 22.86 11.21
N ARG A 76 -14.46 22.01 11.28
CA ARG A 76 -14.47 20.72 12.00
C ARG A 76 -14.21 19.51 11.09
N GLY A 77 -13.98 19.71 9.79
CA GLY A 77 -13.75 18.65 8.80
C GLY A 77 -14.42 18.96 7.46
N VAL A 78 -15.30 18.07 7.02
CA VAL A 78 -16.06 18.24 5.77
C VAL A 78 -17.54 18.12 6.08
N SER A 79 -18.31 19.13 5.70
CA SER A 79 -19.76 19.08 5.75
C SER A 79 -20.28 18.42 4.49
N VAL A 80 -21.04 17.33 4.67
CA VAL A 80 -21.67 16.57 3.59
C VAL A 80 -23.18 16.75 3.68
N GLY A 81 -23.79 17.20 2.59
CA GLY A 81 -25.23 17.24 2.40
C GLY A 81 -25.66 16.29 1.29
N VAL A 82 -26.63 15.42 1.53
CA VAL A 82 -27.22 14.52 0.53
C VAL A 82 -28.68 14.92 0.33
N TRP A 83 -29.02 15.23 -0.92
CA TRP A 83 -30.29 15.80 -1.30
C TRP A 83 -30.97 14.94 -2.36
N GLN A 84 -32.30 14.79 -2.30
CA GLN A 84 -33.12 14.25 -3.38
C GLN A 84 -34.09 15.33 -3.82
N GLY A 85 -33.89 15.88 -5.02
CA GLY A 85 -34.59 17.11 -5.42
C GLY A 85 -34.27 18.26 -4.46
N SER A 86 -35.28 18.82 -3.79
CA SER A 86 -35.13 19.87 -2.78
C SER A 86 -35.06 19.34 -1.33
N HIS A 87 -35.20 18.03 -1.13
CA HIS A 87 -35.27 17.42 0.19
C HIS A 87 -33.88 16.97 0.68
N CYS A 88 -33.46 17.44 1.86
CA CYS A 88 -32.21 16.98 2.49
C CYS A 88 -32.46 15.66 3.22
N ILE A 89 -31.87 14.57 2.73
CA ILE A 89 -31.97 13.24 3.33
C ILE A 89 -30.89 13.07 4.41
N TYR A 90 -29.75 13.74 4.25
CA TYR A 90 -28.65 13.68 5.21
C TYR A 90 -27.88 15.00 5.26
N SER A 91 -27.58 15.46 6.47
CA SER A 91 -26.58 16.50 6.69
C SER A 91 -25.71 16.15 7.89
N GLY A 92 -24.40 16.27 7.73
CA GLY A 92 -23.46 15.97 8.78
C GLY A 92 -22.07 16.53 8.52
N ALA A 93 -21.42 17.00 9.58
CA ALA A 93 -20.00 17.31 9.57
C ALA A 93 -19.25 16.01 9.87
N HIS A 94 -18.47 15.53 8.91
CA HIS A 94 -17.60 14.39 9.10
C HIS A 94 -16.18 14.87 9.39
N PRO A 95 -15.53 14.31 10.42
CA PRO A 95 -14.09 14.50 10.53
C PRO A 95 -13.46 13.95 9.26
N ILE A 96 -12.59 14.73 8.63
CA ILE A 96 -11.69 14.17 7.62
C ILE A 96 -10.89 13.11 8.37
N PRO A 97 -10.85 11.84 7.93
CA PRO A 97 -9.94 10.88 8.53
C PRO A 97 -8.55 11.49 8.40
N THR A 98 -7.95 11.86 9.54
CA THR A 98 -6.58 12.33 9.63
C THR A 98 -5.72 11.18 9.14
N SER A 99 -5.47 11.14 7.84
CA SER A 99 -4.61 10.16 7.21
C SER A 99 -3.18 10.58 7.50
N ALA A 100 -2.76 10.27 8.71
CA ALA A 100 -1.41 9.96 9.14
C ALA A 100 -1.52 9.66 10.64
N GLY A 101 -1.90 8.42 10.99
CA GLY A 101 -1.32 7.85 12.20
C GLY A 101 0.20 7.97 12.12
N ASP A 102 0.90 7.89 13.25
CA ASP A 102 2.37 7.85 13.30
C ASP A 102 2.88 6.64 12.49
N VAL A 103 2.92 6.75 11.16
CA VAL A 103 3.53 5.78 10.26
C VAL A 103 5.02 6.02 10.37
N ARG A 104 5.59 5.60 11.49
CA ARG A 104 7.03 5.45 11.56
C ARG A 104 7.40 4.44 10.50
N PRO A 105 8.38 4.75 9.63
CA PRO A 105 8.90 3.75 8.71
C PRO A 105 9.39 2.57 9.55
N VAL A 106 8.78 1.40 9.35
CA VAL A 106 9.24 0.16 9.97
C VAL A 106 10.51 -0.23 9.23
N LEU A 107 11.66 0.01 9.85
CA LEU A 107 12.92 -0.47 9.33
C LEU A 107 12.98 -1.99 9.49
N PRO A 108 13.54 -2.73 8.52
CA PRO A 108 13.84 -4.14 8.71
C PRO A 108 14.75 -4.31 9.95
N PRO A 109 14.65 -5.43 10.68
CA PRO A 109 15.59 -5.72 11.76
C PRO A 109 17.04 -5.62 11.25
N LEU A 110 17.90 -4.93 12.00
CA LEU A 110 19.34 -4.85 11.70
C LEU A 110 19.99 -6.20 12.02
N ASN A 111 19.92 -7.13 11.06
CA ASN A 111 20.58 -8.42 11.13
C ASN A 111 22.06 -8.31 10.72
N ASP A 112 22.80 -9.41 10.82
CA ASP A 112 24.24 -9.45 10.55
C ASP A 112 24.59 -9.03 9.11
N ASP A 113 23.73 -9.36 8.14
CA ASP A 113 23.92 -8.97 6.74
C ASP A 113 23.75 -7.45 6.54
N LEU A 114 22.68 -6.87 7.07
CA LEU A 114 22.48 -5.42 7.02
C LEU A 114 23.55 -4.68 7.83
N ALA A 115 24.01 -5.24 8.94
CA ALA A 115 25.12 -4.69 9.71
C ALA A 115 26.43 -4.71 8.90
N ASP A 116 26.73 -5.80 8.17
CA ASP A 116 27.90 -5.86 7.28
C ASP A 116 27.78 -4.88 6.10
N ILE A 117 26.60 -4.75 5.49
CA ILE A 117 26.40 -3.82 4.36
C ILE A 117 26.53 -2.38 4.83
N LEU A 118 25.77 -1.98 5.85
CA LEU A 118 25.67 -0.60 6.33
C LEU A 118 26.89 -0.16 7.15
N GLY A 119 27.62 -1.11 7.74
CA GLY A 119 28.81 -0.87 8.55
C GLY A 119 30.11 -0.72 7.74
N ARG A 120 30.07 -0.81 6.40
CA ARG A 120 31.29 -0.77 5.57
C ARG A 120 32.03 0.57 5.70
N PRO A 121 33.32 0.56 6.09
CA PRO A 121 34.08 1.78 6.20
C PRO A 121 34.43 2.36 4.81
N ASN A 122 34.53 3.70 4.71
CA ASN A 122 34.82 4.39 3.45
C ASN A 122 36.07 3.87 2.74
N PHE A 123 37.13 3.57 3.50
CA PHE A 123 38.42 3.15 2.94
C PHE A 123 38.40 1.77 2.28
N TRP A 124 37.33 0.97 2.44
CA TRP A 124 37.12 -0.28 1.70
C TRP A 124 36.35 -0.10 0.39
N CYS A 125 35.82 1.11 0.13
CA CYS A 125 34.87 1.33 -0.96
C CYS A 125 35.53 1.88 -2.23
N ALA A 126 36.79 2.32 -2.20
CA ALA A 126 37.44 2.97 -3.33
C ALA A 126 37.54 2.07 -4.56
N ASP A 127 38.08 0.86 -4.42
CA ASP A 127 38.26 -0.08 -5.54
C ASP A 127 36.93 -0.56 -6.12
N LEU A 128 35.95 -0.80 -5.25
CA LEU A 128 34.59 -1.17 -5.66
C LEU A 128 33.90 -0.02 -6.39
N ALA A 129 34.06 1.22 -5.93
CA ALA A 129 33.53 2.39 -6.62
C ALA A 129 34.16 2.60 -8.01
N GLU A 130 35.45 2.30 -8.19
CA GLU A 130 36.09 2.31 -9.51
C GLU A 130 35.53 1.22 -10.43
N LEU A 131 35.25 0.01 -9.93
CA LEU A 131 34.53 -1.02 -10.70
C LEU A 131 33.13 -0.55 -11.10
N LEU A 132 32.37 -0.01 -10.16
CA LEU A 132 31.03 0.52 -10.43
C LEU A 132 31.03 1.67 -11.45
N ARG A 133 32.07 2.52 -11.47
CA ARG A 133 32.27 3.53 -12.53
C ARG A 133 32.51 2.90 -13.90
N ALA A 134 33.28 1.81 -13.96
CA ALA A 134 33.53 1.09 -15.21
C ALA A 134 32.24 0.48 -15.80
N ASP A 135 31.26 0.18 -14.96
CA ASP A 135 29.89 -0.23 -15.34
C ASP A 135 29.01 0.96 -15.80
N GLY A 136 29.57 2.17 -15.91
CA GLY A 136 28.89 3.37 -16.39
C GLY A 136 28.19 4.20 -15.31
N ARG A 137 28.41 3.91 -14.02
CA ARG A 137 27.79 4.69 -12.92
C ARG A 137 28.54 5.98 -12.65
N GLU A 138 27.81 7.08 -12.54
CA GLU A 138 28.38 8.37 -12.15
C GLU A 138 28.60 8.46 -10.64
N ILE A 139 29.85 8.31 -10.20
CA ILE A 139 30.23 8.38 -8.78
C ILE A 139 31.33 9.41 -8.60
N LYS A 140 31.11 10.45 -7.80
CA LYS A 140 32.14 11.48 -7.50
C LYS A 140 33.34 10.85 -6.81
N ARG A 141 34.56 11.31 -7.14
CA ARG A 141 35.81 10.90 -6.47
C ARG A 141 35.97 11.57 -5.12
N LYS A 142 35.08 11.23 -4.20
CA LYS A 142 35.06 11.66 -2.81
C LYS A 142 34.56 10.49 -1.96
N SER A 143 35.25 10.22 -0.85
CA SER A 143 35.11 8.97 -0.09
C SER A 143 33.67 8.66 0.34
N GLU A 144 32.90 9.67 0.71
CA GLU A 144 31.52 9.56 1.16
C GLU A 144 30.57 9.20 0.01
N HIS A 145 30.86 9.68 -1.21
CA HIS A 145 30.10 9.30 -2.40
C HIS A 145 30.43 7.87 -2.85
N GLU A 146 31.68 7.45 -2.70
CA GLU A 146 32.12 6.10 -3.00
C GLU A 146 31.52 5.08 -2.03
N GLN A 147 31.55 5.39 -0.73
CA GLN A 147 30.89 4.58 0.29
C GLN A 147 29.39 4.48 0.01
N ALA A 148 28.70 5.60 -0.22
CA ALA A 148 27.27 5.61 -0.48
C ALA A 148 26.91 4.77 -1.71
N ALA A 149 27.68 4.86 -2.80
CA ALA A 149 27.43 4.08 -4.01
C ALA A 149 27.61 2.57 -3.77
N VAL A 150 28.66 2.18 -3.04
CA VAL A 150 28.91 0.77 -2.71
C VAL A 150 27.85 0.23 -1.77
N ILE A 151 27.49 0.94 -0.71
CA ILE A 151 26.41 0.53 0.21
C ILE A 151 25.09 0.41 -0.54
N HIS A 152 24.75 1.38 -1.39
CA HIS A 152 23.53 1.35 -2.18
C HIS A 152 23.49 0.14 -3.14
N PHE A 153 24.60 -0.17 -3.79
CA PHE A 153 24.72 -1.36 -4.65
C PHE A 153 24.48 -2.66 -3.86
N LEU A 154 25.19 -2.85 -2.75
CA LEU A 154 25.07 -4.06 -1.93
C LEU A 154 23.69 -4.19 -1.28
N LEU A 155 23.13 -3.08 -0.78
CA LEU A 155 21.78 -3.04 -0.24
C LEU A 155 20.75 -3.40 -1.31
N GLY A 156 20.92 -2.95 -2.56
CA GLY A 156 20.07 -3.35 -3.68
C GLY A 156 20.05 -4.87 -3.88
N HIS A 157 21.24 -5.50 -3.86
CA HIS A 157 21.35 -6.97 -3.93
C HIS A 157 20.68 -7.66 -2.74
N TYR A 158 20.85 -7.14 -1.53
CA TYR A 158 20.18 -7.68 -0.34
C TYR A 158 18.66 -7.58 -0.41
N LEU A 159 18.13 -6.43 -0.83
CA LEU A 159 16.69 -6.25 -0.97
C LEU A 159 16.09 -7.15 -2.06
N GLN A 160 16.86 -7.48 -3.10
CA GLN A 160 16.41 -8.32 -4.19
C GLN A 160 16.57 -9.82 -3.93
N HIS A 161 17.61 -10.24 -3.22
CA HIS A 161 18.03 -11.64 -3.11
C HIS A 161 18.13 -12.16 -1.66
N GLY A 162 17.91 -11.33 -0.64
CA GLY A 162 17.95 -11.74 0.76
C GLY A 162 19.33 -12.25 1.17
N SER A 163 19.40 -13.47 1.72
CA SER A 163 20.65 -14.11 2.17
C SER A 163 21.67 -14.32 1.06
N ASP A 164 21.23 -14.40 -0.20
CA ASP A 164 22.09 -14.71 -1.35
C ASP A 164 22.78 -13.44 -1.91
N TRP A 165 22.66 -12.31 -1.22
CA TRP A 165 23.18 -11.02 -1.65
C TRP A 165 24.69 -11.04 -1.90
N ARG A 166 25.47 -11.79 -1.09
CA ARG A 166 26.93 -11.86 -1.25
C ARG A 166 27.31 -12.50 -2.57
N GLU A 167 26.66 -13.62 -2.90
CA GLU A 167 26.93 -14.35 -4.13
C GLU A 167 26.49 -13.54 -5.36
N THR A 168 25.30 -12.95 -5.30
CA THR A 168 24.76 -12.17 -6.42
C THR A 168 25.53 -10.86 -6.62
N ALA A 169 25.91 -10.15 -5.56
CA ALA A 169 26.74 -8.95 -5.65
C ALA A 169 28.17 -9.28 -6.11
N GLY A 170 28.76 -10.37 -5.60
CA GLY A 170 30.07 -10.85 -6.03
C GLY A 170 30.08 -11.19 -7.52
N SER A 171 29.10 -11.96 -7.98
CA SER A 171 28.95 -12.32 -9.39
C SER A 171 28.78 -11.09 -10.29
N ALA A 172 28.03 -10.08 -9.85
CA ALA A 172 27.86 -8.83 -10.59
C ALA A 172 29.18 -8.04 -10.68
N LEU A 173 29.94 -7.94 -9.59
CA LEU A 173 31.25 -7.28 -9.59
C LEU A 173 32.27 -8.02 -10.46
N ASP A 174 32.26 -9.35 -10.44
CA ASP A 174 33.12 -10.18 -11.29
C ASP A 174 32.77 -10.01 -12.77
N ALA A 175 31.48 -9.91 -13.11
CA ALA A 175 31.04 -9.62 -14.47
C ALA A 175 31.56 -8.26 -14.96
N ILE A 176 31.43 -7.21 -14.14
CA ILE A 176 31.94 -5.86 -14.45
C ILE A 176 33.47 -5.92 -14.65
N ALA A 177 34.19 -6.60 -13.76
CA ALA A 177 35.64 -6.75 -13.87
C ALA A 177 36.04 -7.52 -15.14
N ALA A 178 35.27 -8.53 -15.55
CA ALA A 178 35.49 -9.27 -16.77
C ALA A 178 35.24 -8.43 -18.03
N HIS A 179 34.20 -7.59 -18.04
CA HIS A 179 33.95 -6.64 -19.12
C HIS A 179 35.11 -5.65 -19.28
N ARG A 180 35.56 -5.05 -18.18
CA ARG A 180 36.70 -4.13 -18.18
C ARG A 180 37.98 -4.74 -18.78
N LYS A 181 38.26 -6.02 -18.54
CA LYS A 181 39.43 -6.71 -19.10
C LYS A 181 39.33 -6.95 -20.61
N ARG A 182 38.13 -6.96 -21.19
CA ARG A 182 37.94 -7.14 -22.64
C ARG A 182 38.13 -5.84 -23.42
N ASP A 183 37.89 -4.70 -22.76
CA ASP A 183 37.95 -3.36 -23.38
C ASP A 183 39.32 -2.67 -23.22
N ALA A 184 40.26 -3.29 -22.48
CA ALA A 184 41.61 -2.80 -22.22
C ALA A 184 42.66 -3.54 -23.07
#